data_AF-A0A3R6R913-F1
#
_entry.id   AF-A0A3R6R913-F1
#
_cell.length_a   1.000
_cell.length_b   1.000
_cell.length_c   1.000
_cell.angle_alpha   90.00
_cell.angle_beta   90.00
_cell.angle_gamma   90.00
#
_symmetry.space_group_name_H-M   'P 1'
#
loop_
_entity.id
_entity.type
_entity.pdbx_description
1 polymer ?
#
loop_
_entity_poly.entity_id
_entity_poly.type
_entity_poly.pdbx_seq_one_letter_code
_entity_poly.pdbx_strand_id
1 'polypeptide(L)' 'MSQANEILLQMKYARIIMGFSKRLEIDSRRGLRLFYQSDLYKVLRQKIGDIHCLGDNYLIDELIIEYARKQGA' A
#
# COMPACT_ATOMS: atom_id res chain seq x y z
N MET A 1 1.38 10.44 20.50
CA MET A 1 1.05 9.30 19.61
C MET A 1 1.64 8.04 20.24
N SER A 2 0.88 6.95 20.38
CA SER A 2 1.33 5.73 21.03
C SER A 2 2.04 4.79 20.03
N GLN A 3 3.14 4.18 20.45
CA GLN A 3 3.97 3.26 19.66
C GLN A 3 3.18 2.10 19.02
N ALA A 4 2.08 1.67 19.67
CA ALA A 4 1.18 0.64 19.17
C ALA A 4 0.51 1.00 17.82
N ASN A 5 0.22 2.29 17.57
CA ASN A 5 -0.41 2.73 16.32
C ASN A 5 0.55 2.62 15.12
N GLU A 6 1.84 2.81 15.36
CA GLU A 6 2.85 2.71 14.30
C GLU A 6 3.11 1.25 13.90
N ILE A 7 3.19 0.34 14.86
CA ILE A 7 3.36 -1.11 14.59
C ILE A 7 2.18 -1.64 13.76
N LEU A 8 0.95 -1.28 14.11
CA LEU A 8 -0.25 -1.69 13.36
C LEU A 8 -0.23 -1.17 11.92
N LEU A 9 0.24 0.06 11.71
CA LEU A 9 0.37 0.63 10.37
C LEU A 9 1.45 -0.09 9.55
N GLN A 10 2.59 -0.44 10.15
CA GLN A 10 3.63 -1.24 9.48
C GLN A 10 3.13 -2.64 9.11
N MET A 11 2.38 -3.31 9.99
CA MET A 11 1.75 -4.60 9.69
C MET A 11 0.73 -4.47 8.55
N LYS A 12 0.01 -3.35 8.48
CA LYS A 12 -0.91 -3.07 7.37
C LYS A 12 -0.15 -2.91 6.05
N TYR A 13 0.96 -2.17 6.04
CA TYR A 13 1.81 -2.05 4.85
C TYR A 13 2.31 -3.40 4.36
N ALA A 14 2.81 -4.25 5.26
CA ALA A 14 3.26 -5.60 4.91
C ALA A 14 2.15 -6.42 4.22
N ARG A 15 0.91 -6.36 4.73
CA ARG A 15 -0.24 -7.04 4.11
C ARG A 15 -0.58 -6.51 2.72
N ILE A 16 -0.57 -5.19 2.55
CA ILE A 16 -0.80 -4.55 1.24
C ILE A 16 0.28 -4.95 0.24
N ILE A 17 1.56 -4.86 0.62
CA ILE A 17 2.70 -5.22 -0.24
C ILE A 17 2.61 -6.68 -0.67
N MET A 18 2.35 -7.61 0.25
CA MET A 18 2.23 -9.03 -0.05
C MET A 18 1.04 -9.33 -0.98
N GLY A 19 -0.12 -8.71 -0.73
CA GLY A 19 -1.29 -8.88 -1.58
C GLY A 19 -1.10 -8.29 -2.98
N PHE A 20 -0.48 -7.12 -3.07
CA PHE A 20 -0.12 -6.48 -4.33
C PHE A 20 0.85 -7.32 -5.15
N SER A 21 1.95 -7.77 -4.53
CA SER A 21 2.93 -8.66 -5.18
C SER A 21 2.30 -9.94 -5.69
N LYS A 22 1.41 -10.55 -4.90
CA LYS A 22 0.68 -11.76 -5.30
C LYS A 22 -0.23 -11.52 -6.50
N ARG A 23 -0.98 -10.41 -6.51
CA ARG A 23 -1.94 -10.10 -7.60
C ARG A 23 -1.26 -9.73 -8.92
N LEU A 24 -0.06 -9.15 -8.89
CA LEU A 24 0.72 -8.82 -10.09
C LEU A 24 1.75 -9.88 -10.47
N GLU A 25 1.84 -10.99 -9.72
CA GLU A 25 2.83 -12.05 -9.92
C GLU A 25 4.29 -11.52 -9.96
N ILE A 26 4.59 -10.54 -9.09
CA ILE A 26 5.92 -9.94 -8.94
C ILE A 26 6.56 -10.33 -7.61
N ASP A 27 7.89 -10.27 -7.56
CA ASP A 27 8.62 -10.50 -6.32
C ASP A 27 8.28 -9.46 -5.24
N SER A 28 8.41 -9.86 -3.97
CA SER A 28 8.08 -9.01 -2.82
C SER A 28 8.99 -7.79 -2.68
N ARG A 29 10.25 -7.85 -3.12
CA ARG A 29 11.15 -6.68 -3.12
C ARG A 29 10.73 -5.67 -4.18
N ARG A 30 10.26 -6.12 -5.36
CA ARG A 30 9.67 -5.24 -6.38
C ARG A 30 8.38 -4.61 -5.88
N GLY A 31 7.48 -5.40 -5.26
CA GLY A 31 6.26 -4.87 -4.64
C GLY A 31 6.55 -3.83 -3.55
N LEU A 32 7.55 -4.09 -2.70
CA LEU A 32 8.01 -3.16 -1.67
C LEU A 32 8.43 -1.80 -2.25
N ARG A 33 9.28 -1.83 -3.29
CA ARG A 33 9.74 -0.60 -3.96
C ARG A 33 8.59 0.18 -4.56
N LEU A 34 7.70 -0.50 -5.29
CA LEU A 34 6.54 0.12 -5.92
C LEU A 34 5.59 0.74 -4.88
N PHE A 35 5.35 0.03 -3.76
CA PHE A 35 4.54 0.56 -2.67
C PHE A 35 5.13 1.85 -2.09
N TYR A 36 6.43 1.89 -1.77
CA TYR A 36 7.03 3.09 -1.19
C TYR A 36 7.14 4.29 -2.15
N GLN A 37 7.06 4.04 -3.45
CA GLN A 37 6.98 5.09 -4.49
C GLN A 37 5.54 5.52 -4.81
N SER A 38 4.55 4.85 -4.23
CA SER A 38 3.14 5.12 -4.49
C SER A 38 2.64 6.39 -3.81
N ASP A 39 1.62 7.00 -4.40
CA ASP A 39 0.87 8.08 -3.77
C ASP A 39 0.00 7.52 -2.65
N LEU A 40 -0.52 6.29 -2.80
CA LEU A 40 -1.21 5.56 -1.73
C LEU A 40 -0.40 5.51 -0.43
N TYR A 41 0.90 5.20 -0.50
CA TYR A 41 1.77 5.20 0.67
C TYR A 41 1.85 6.58 1.34
N LYS A 42 1.94 7.67 0.56
CA LYS A 42 1.98 9.03 1.10
C LYS A 42 0.68 9.35 1.84
N VAL A 43 -0.47 8.99 1.26
CA VAL A 43 -1.79 9.22 1.85
C VAL A 43 -1.96 8.40 3.14
N LEU A 44 -1.56 7.12 3.13
CA LEU A 44 -1.62 6.25 4.31
C LEU A 44 -0.71 6.76 5.44
N ARG A 45 0.53 7.17 5.12
CA ARG A 45 1.48 7.71 6.09
C ARG A 45 1.01 9.01 6.71
N GLN A 46 0.37 9.87 5.91
CA GLN A 46 -0.17 11.15 6.38
C GLN A 46 -1.55 11.03 7.02
N LYS A 47 -2.15 9.82 7.02
CA LYS A 47 -3.50 9.52 7.54
C LYS A 47 -4.58 10.43 6.94
N ILE A 48 -4.43 10.79 5.67
CA ILE A 48 -5.40 11.66 4.99
C ILE A 48 -6.68 10.87 4.76
N GLY A 49 -7.83 11.45 5.15
CA GLY A 49 -9.16 10.94 4.80
C GLY A 49 -9.49 9.55 5.35
N ASP A 50 -8.89 9.15 6.47
CA ASP A 50 -9.13 7.86 7.14
C ASP A 50 -8.96 6.62 6.27
N ILE A 51 -8.26 6.73 5.13
CA ILE A 51 -8.09 5.61 4.19
C ILE A 51 -7.34 4.41 4.80
N HIS A 52 -6.57 4.65 5.87
CA HIS A 52 -5.88 3.63 6.63
C HIS A 52 -6.83 2.69 7.41
N CYS A 53 -8.09 3.09 7.58
CA CYS A 53 -9.15 2.27 8.17
C CYS A 53 -9.81 1.34 7.14
N LEU A 54 -9.59 1.57 5.83
CA LEU A 54 -10.17 0.74 4.77
C LEU A 54 -9.54 -0.65 4.72
N GLY A 55 -10.30 -1.60 4.16
CA GLY A 55 -9.88 -3.00 4.05
C GLY A 55 -8.62 -3.17 3.20
N ASP A 56 -7.82 -4.20 3.51
CA ASP A 56 -6.55 -4.42 2.81
C ASP A 56 -6.75 -4.67 1.31
N ASN A 57 -7.78 -5.43 0.93
CA ASN A 57 -8.12 -5.68 -0.47
C ASN A 57 -8.40 -4.39 -1.24
N TYR A 58 -9.17 -3.47 -0.66
CA TYR A 58 -9.47 -2.17 -1.26
C TYR A 58 -8.18 -1.38 -1.53
N LEU A 59 -7.28 -1.32 -0.55
CA LEU A 59 -6.01 -0.60 -0.69
C LEU A 59 -5.07 -1.27 -1.69
N ILE A 60 -5.12 -2.60 -1.81
CA ILE A 60 -4.40 -3.32 -2.85
C ILE A 60 -4.95 -2.97 -4.24
N ASP A 61 -6.28 -2.90 -4.39
CA ASP A 61 -6.92 -2.49 -5.65
C ASP A 61 -6.54 -1.06 -6.05
N GLU A 62 -6.58 -0.11 -5.10
CA GLU A 62 -6.11 1.26 -5.33
C GLU A 62 -4.64 1.31 -5.79
N LEU A 63 -3.77 0.51 -5.17
CA LEU A 63 -2.36 0.45 -5.56
C LEU A 63 -2.16 -0.13 -6.96
N ILE A 64 -2.95 -1.13 -7.36
CA ILE A 64 -2.94 -1.70 -8.71
C ILE A 64 -3.42 -0.67 -9.73
N ILE A 65 -4.50 0.05 -9.42
CA ILE A 65 -5.03 1.13 -10.27
C ILE A 65 -3.98 2.23 -10.45
N GLU A 66 -3.34 2.67 -9.36
CA GLU A 66 -2.26 3.66 -9.40
C GLU A 66 -1.09 3.19 -10.27
N TYR A 67 -0.65 1.94 -10.08
CA TYR A 67 0.42 1.34 -10.86
C TYR A 67 0.08 1.27 -12.36
N ALA A 68 -1.13 0.82 -12.70
CA ALA A 68 -1.58 0.76 -14.09
C ALA A 68 -1.63 2.15 -14.75
N ARG A 69 -2.13 3.17 -14.03
CA ARG A 69 -2.13 4.56 -14.50
C ARG A 69 -0.73 5.10 -14.77
N LYS A 70 0.25 4.74 -13.92
CA LYS A 70 1.65 5.15 -14.08
C LYS A 70 2.40 4.42 -15.20
N GLN A 71 1.95 3.24 -15.62
CA GLN A 71 2.55 2.49 -16.74
C GLN A 71 1.97 2.85 -18.11
N GLY A 72 0.74 3.37 -18.16
CA GLY A 72 0.10 3.84 -19.39
C GLY A 72 0.41 5.29 -19.76
N ALA A 73 1.38 5.92 -19.08
CA ALA A 73 1.80 7.31 -19.26
C ALA A 73 3.23 7.36 -19.84
#